data_AF-A0A067BMG9-F1
#
_entry.id   AF-A0A067BMG9-F1
#
_cell.length_a   1.000
_cell.length_b   1.000
_cell.length_c   1.000
_cell.angle_alpha   90.00
_cell.angle_beta   90.00
_cell.angle_gamma   90.00
#
_symmetry.space_group_name_H-M   'P 1'
#
loop_
_entity.id
_entity.type
_entity.pdbx_description
1 polymer ?
#
loop_
_entity_poly.entity_id
_entity_poly.type
_entity_poly.pdbx_seq_one_letter_code
_entity_poly.pdbx_strand_id
1 'polypeptide(L)'
;MASPYLVHILGCTWVRRFDLALVKEYMAGGDLRSLYQRQRLDVPTQLRIAKDIAMGLRHLHTLSLRHTRLSSSHVLVDLNGHAKLIGHGLDGSGDELFLGSERFRWIAPEVLHGECVTEAADVYAFGTLLWEMDQHDAPFAAYQDAQGWTSAQMMEKVRRNRRLPLPFSATCPHTMRDVALQCMSFDPRDRMSALDMSLRLDSLTINDDPCYSV
;
A
#
# COMPACT_ATOMS: atom_id res chain seq x y z
N MET A 1 -10.09 9.33 -18.16
CA MET A 1 -9.01 8.43 -17.68
C MET A 1 -7.88 9.16 -16.95
N ALA A 2 -7.82 10.49 -16.92
CA ALA A 2 -6.87 11.18 -16.05
C ALA A 2 -7.39 11.15 -14.60
N SER A 3 -6.55 10.69 -13.67
CA SER A 3 -6.83 10.69 -12.24
C SER A 3 -5.72 11.46 -11.54
N PRO A 4 -6.04 12.41 -10.64
CA PRO A 4 -5.01 13.14 -9.91
C PRO A 4 -4.22 12.26 -8.94
N TYR A 5 -4.67 11.03 -8.68
CA TYR A 5 -4.07 10.06 -7.76
C TYR A 5 -3.24 8.98 -8.45
N LEU A 6 -3.14 9.03 -9.79
CA LEU A 6 -2.32 8.12 -10.59
C LEU A 6 -1.24 8.95 -11.29
N VAL A 7 -0.01 8.45 -11.29
CA VAL A 7 1.09 9.11 -12.01
C VAL A 7 0.85 9.01 -13.51
N HIS A 8 0.86 10.16 -14.18
CA HIS A 8 0.70 10.23 -15.62
C HIS A 8 1.95 9.71 -16.35
N ILE A 9 1.72 8.81 -17.31
CA ILE A 9 2.72 8.44 -18.30
C ILE A 9 2.67 9.48 -19.41
N LEU A 10 3.75 10.24 -19.55
CA LEU A 10 3.90 11.29 -20.55
C LEU A 10 4.35 10.72 -21.91
N GLY A 11 5.02 9.56 -21.90
CA GLY A 11 5.44 8.86 -23.10
C GLY A 11 6.42 7.73 -22.79
N CYS A 12 7.09 7.24 -23.84
CA CYS A 12 8.18 6.29 -23.74
C CYS A 12 9.35 6.71 -24.64
N THR A 13 10.57 6.30 -24.29
CA THR A 13 11.79 6.59 -25.04
C THR A 13 12.73 5.39 -25.01
N TRP A 14 13.68 5.34 -25.94
CA TRP A 14 14.75 4.35 -25.93
C TRP A 14 16.01 4.99 -25.33
N VAL A 15 16.48 4.45 -24.21
CA VAL A 15 17.75 4.90 -23.59
C VAL A 15 18.94 4.32 -24.35
N ARG A 16 18.80 3.09 -24.85
CA ARG A 16 19.73 2.39 -25.75
C ARG A 16 18.94 1.55 -26.75
N ARG A 17 19.62 0.89 -27.70
CA ARG A 17 19.00 0.11 -28.80
C ARG A 17 17.91 -0.88 -28.36
N PHE A 18 17.96 -1.41 -27.14
CA PHE A 18 16.98 -2.35 -26.62
C PHE A 18 16.42 -1.96 -25.23
N ASP A 19 16.78 -0.78 -24.71
CA ASP A 19 16.39 -0.34 -23.37
C ASP A 19 15.24 0.67 -23.48
N LEU A 20 14.00 0.19 -23.35
CA LEU A 20 12.81 1.03 -23.31
C LEU A 20 12.65 1.66 -21.93
N ALA A 21 12.41 2.97 -21.88
CA ALA A 21 12.10 3.72 -20.67
C ALA A 21 10.75 4.42 -20.79
N LEU A 22 10.02 4.50 -19.67
CA LEU A 22 8.80 5.29 -19.55
C LEU A 22 9.12 6.67 -19.00
N VAL A 23 8.58 7.70 -19.65
CA VAL A 23 8.63 9.09 -19.17
C VAL A 23 7.34 9.35 -18.40
N LYS A 24 7.47 9.81 -17.16
CA LYS A 24 6.37 10.05 -16.24
C LYS A 24 6.49 11.45 -15.65
N GLU A 25 5.40 11.99 -15.12
CA GLU A 25 5.50 13.18 -14.30
C GLU A 25 6.45 12.97 -13.10
N TYR A 26 7.14 14.03 -12.70
CA TYR A 26 8.15 13.96 -11.65
C TYR A 26 7.54 14.24 -10.27
N MET A 27 7.73 13.32 -9.34
CA MET A 27 7.30 13.41 -7.95
C MET A 27 8.54 13.59 -7.06
N ALA A 28 8.83 14.83 -6.67
CA ALA A 28 10.11 15.22 -6.06
C ALA A 28 10.38 14.58 -4.68
N GLY A 29 9.35 14.13 -3.97
CA GLY A 29 9.48 13.39 -2.73
C GLY A 29 10.00 11.95 -2.92
N GLY A 30 10.01 11.44 -4.14
CA GLY A 30 10.37 10.05 -4.43
C GLY A 30 9.30 9.07 -3.97
N ASP A 31 9.67 7.80 -3.83
CA ASP A 31 8.76 6.78 -3.31
C ASP A 31 8.70 6.79 -1.77
N LEU A 32 7.56 6.33 -1.25
CA LEU A 32 7.25 6.35 0.17
C LEU A 32 8.21 5.49 1.00
N ARG A 33 8.73 4.38 0.44
CA ARG A 33 9.72 3.52 1.10
C ARG A 33 11.04 4.29 1.33
N SER A 34 11.54 4.94 0.29
CA SER A 34 12.74 5.79 0.36
C SER A 34 12.52 7.03 1.24
N LEU A 35 11.29 7.53 1.34
CA LEU A 35 10.95 8.65 2.22
C LEU A 35 11.07 8.29 3.71
N TYR A 36 10.60 7.11 4.12
CA TYR A 36 10.71 6.64 5.51
C TYR A 36 12.14 6.44 6.00
N GLN A 37 13.06 6.09 5.09
CA GLN A 37 14.48 5.96 5.42
C GLN A 37 15.15 7.31 5.69
N ARG A 38 14.57 8.40 5.17
CA ARG A 38 15.13 9.77 5.30
C ARG A 38 14.52 10.54 6.44
N GLN A 39 13.21 10.37 6.68
CA GLN A 39 12.49 11.11 7.71
C GLN A 39 11.27 10.35 8.22
N ARG A 40 10.84 10.67 9.44
CA ARG A 40 9.51 10.30 9.93
C ARG A 40 8.48 11.30 9.41
N LEU A 41 7.32 10.81 9.01
CA LEU A 41 6.21 11.65 8.61
C LEU A 41 5.35 12.00 9.82
N ASP A 42 4.86 13.23 9.86
CA ASP A 42 3.85 13.64 10.81
C ASP A 42 2.48 13.07 10.42
N VAL A 43 1.61 12.90 11.41
CA VAL A 43 0.30 12.29 11.24
C VAL A 43 -0.58 13.00 10.20
N PRO A 44 -0.62 14.34 10.12
CA PRO A 44 -1.35 15.02 9.06
C PRO A 44 -0.89 14.64 7.64
N THR A 45 0.42 14.50 7.42
CA THR A 45 0.97 14.08 6.11
C THR A 45 0.68 12.61 5.85
N GLN A 46 0.80 11.74 6.85
CA GLN A 46 0.42 10.33 6.71
C GLN A 46 -1.06 10.20 6.32
N LEU A 47 -1.97 10.91 6.98
CA LEU A 47 -3.39 10.88 6.66
C LEU A 47 -3.67 11.41 5.24
N ARG A 48 -2.98 12.48 4.81
CA ARG A 48 -3.11 12.99 3.43
C ARG A 48 -2.69 11.94 2.39
N ILE A 49 -1.54 11.32 2.59
CA ILE A 49 -1.04 10.25 1.72
C ILE A 49 -2.02 9.06 1.70
N ALA A 50 -2.54 8.65 2.88
CA ALA A 50 -3.50 7.55 2.98
C ALA A 50 -4.79 7.83 2.20
N LYS A 51 -5.33 9.06 2.31
CA LYS A 51 -6.49 9.51 1.54
C LYS A 51 -6.21 9.48 0.04
N ASP A 52 -5.08 10.02 -0.40
CA ASP A 52 -4.71 10.05 -1.82
C ASP A 52 -4.57 8.63 -2.41
N ILE A 53 -3.94 7.70 -1.68
CA ILE A 53 -3.85 6.29 -2.08
C ILE A 53 -5.25 5.67 -2.18
N ALA A 54 -6.11 5.88 -1.18
CA ALA A 54 -7.46 5.32 -1.18
C ALA A 54 -8.31 5.83 -2.34
N MET A 55 -8.17 7.11 -2.68
CA MET A 55 -8.80 7.72 -3.84
C MET A 55 -8.28 7.15 -5.17
N GLY A 56 -6.96 6.87 -5.24
CA GLY A 56 -6.34 6.19 -6.38
C GLY A 56 -6.88 4.77 -6.58
N LEU A 57 -6.98 3.98 -5.52
CA LEU A 57 -7.57 2.64 -5.56
C LEU A 57 -9.04 2.66 -5.95
N ARG A 58 -9.83 3.58 -5.35
CA ARG A 58 -11.23 3.77 -5.73
C ARG A 58 -11.38 4.06 -7.22
N HIS A 59 -10.54 4.94 -7.76
CA HIS A 59 -10.57 5.27 -9.19
C HIS A 59 -10.33 4.04 -10.06
N LEU A 60 -9.34 3.21 -9.71
CA LEU A 60 -9.03 1.98 -10.43
C LEU A 60 -10.19 0.97 -10.36
N HIS A 61 -10.70 0.69 -9.15
CA HIS A 61 -11.79 -0.28 -8.94
C HIS A 61 -13.10 0.17 -9.61
N THR A 62 -13.38 1.47 -9.68
CA THR A 62 -14.53 2.00 -10.45
C THR A 62 -14.44 1.69 -11.95
N LEU A 63 -13.23 1.51 -12.47
CA LEU A 63 -12.97 1.10 -13.85
C LEU A 63 -12.76 -0.42 -13.99
N SER A 64 -13.02 -1.20 -12.93
CA SER A 64 -12.73 -2.64 -12.84
C SER A 64 -11.25 -2.98 -13.10
N LEU A 65 -10.35 -2.04 -12.78
CA LEU A 65 -8.91 -2.21 -12.88
C LEU A 65 -8.33 -2.49 -11.49
N ARG A 66 -7.35 -3.38 -11.43
CA ARG A 66 -6.62 -3.74 -10.20
C ARG A 66 -5.24 -3.09 -10.21
N HIS A 67 -4.74 -2.70 -9.04
CA HIS A 67 -3.38 -2.20 -8.92
C HIS A 67 -2.35 -3.34 -8.98
N THR A 68 -2.63 -4.48 -8.35
CA THR A 68 -1.85 -5.74 -8.33
C THR A 68 -0.45 -5.70 -7.73
N ARG A 69 0.13 -4.50 -7.57
CA ARG A 69 1.50 -4.28 -7.09
C ARG A 69 1.64 -3.25 -5.97
N LEU A 70 0.58 -3.02 -5.20
CA LEU A 70 0.59 -1.95 -4.21
C LEU A 70 1.62 -2.24 -3.10
N SER A 71 2.53 -1.28 -2.87
CA SER A 71 3.49 -1.25 -1.76
C SER A 71 4.01 0.17 -1.60
N SER A 72 4.76 0.46 -0.53
CA SER A 72 5.38 1.78 -0.32
C SER A 72 6.30 2.22 -1.46
N SER A 73 6.95 1.30 -2.17
CA SER A 73 7.76 1.61 -3.36
C SER A 73 6.93 2.00 -4.60
N HIS A 74 5.62 1.78 -4.59
CA HIS A 74 4.69 2.12 -5.67
C HIS A 74 3.81 3.34 -5.36
N VAL A 75 4.11 4.03 -4.25
CA VAL A 75 3.49 5.31 -3.89
C VAL A 75 4.53 6.40 -4.02
N LEU A 76 4.35 7.31 -4.98
CA LEU A 76 5.21 8.48 -5.12
C LEU A 76 4.60 9.68 -4.41
N VAL A 77 5.44 10.52 -3.79
CA VAL A 77 5.00 11.68 -3.02
C VAL A 77 5.61 12.96 -3.59
N ASP A 78 4.85 14.06 -3.60
CA ASP A 78 5.34 15.38 -3.98
C ASP A 78 5.82 16.19 -2.77
N LEU A 79 6.25 17.44 -2.98
CA LEU A 79 6.73 18.30 -1.89
C LEU A 79 5.61 18.82 -0.96
N ASN A 80 4.36 18.71 -1.37
CA ASN A 80 3.19 19.14 -0.59
C ASN A 80 2.61 17.96 0.23
N GLY A 81 3.22 16.78 0.15
CA GLY A 81 2.74 15.57 0.82
C GLY A 81 1.54 14.93 0.13
N HIS A 82 1.33 15.20 -1.16
CA HIS A 82 0.34 14.50 -1.98
C HIS A 82 0.95 13.25 -2.61
N ALA A 83 0.16 12.19 -2.66
CA ALA A 83 0.58 10.90 -3.16
C ALA A 83 -0.07 10.53 -4.50
N LYS A 84 0.69 9.81 -5.34
CA LYS A 84 0.20 9.21 -6.58
C LYS A 84 0.72 7.79 -6.75
N LEU A 85 -0.13 6.91 -7.27
CA LEU A 85 0.19 5.50 -7.50
C LEU A 85 0.89 5.29 -8.85
N ILE A 86 1.89 4.40 -8.85
CA ILE A 86 2.58 3.89 -10.05
C ILE A 86 2.44 2.38 -10.18
N GLY A 87 2.62 1.87 -11.40
CA GLY A 87 2.68 0.41 -11.62
C GLY A 87 1.32 -0.27 -11.71
N HIS A 88 0.23 0.50 -11.82
CA HIS A 88 -1.09 0.02 -12.19
C HIS A 88 -1.11 -0.46 -13.66
N GLY A 89 -1.98 -1.42 -14.01
CA GLY A 89 -2.19 -1.85 -15.40
C GLY A 89 -1.07 -2.70 -16.01
N LEU A 90 -0.10 -3.14 -15.22
CA LEU A 90 0.82 -4.22 -15.62
C LEU A 90 0.10 -5.54 -15.35
N ASP A 91 -0.61 -6.06 -16.35
CA ASP A 91 -1.31 -7.34 -16.24
C ASP A 91 -0.33 -8.44 -15.81
N GLY A 92 -0.78 -9.25 -14.84
CA GLY A 92 -0.01 -10.22 -14.08
C GLY A 92 0.49 -11.42 -14.87
N SER A 93 1.33 -11.21 -15.89
CA SER A 93 2.10 -12.28 -16.54
C SER A 93 3.29 -12.74 -15.67
N GLY A 94 3.19 -12.62 -14.35
CA GLY A 94 4.32 -12.65 -13.44
C GLY A 94 4.00 -13.35 -12.13
N ASP A 95 3.27 -14.46 -12.17
CA ASP A 95 3.18 -15.41 -11.04
C ASP A 95 4.58 -15.83 -10.53
N GLU A 96 5.61 -15.70 -11.37
CA GLU A 96 7.00 -16.01 -11.05
C GLU A 96 7.73 -14.93 -10.22
N LEU A 97 7.17 -13.74 -10.04
CA LEU A 97 7.86 -12.59 -9.41
C LEU A 97 7.69 -12.51 -7.88
N PHE A 98 6.91 -13.40 -7.27
CA PHE A 98 6.63 -13.38 -5.83
C PHE A 98 7.62 -14.19 -4.99
N LEU A 99 8.22 -15.22 -5.58
CA LEU A 99 9.13 -16.13 -4.88
C LEU A 99 10.49 -15.45 -4.65
N GLY A 100 10.81 -15.18 -3.38
CA GLY A 100 12.10 -14.60 -2.97
C GLY A 100 12.18 -13.07 -2.95
N SER A 101 11.09 -12.36 -3.29
CA SER A 101 11.02 -10.90 -3.20
C SER A 101 10.38 -10.46 -1.89
N GLU A 102 10.91 -9.42 -1.26
CA GLU A 102 10.32 -8.72 -0.08
C GLU A 102 8.86 -8.25 -0.30
N ARG A 103 8.39 -8.26 -1.56
CA ARG A 103 7.01 -7.90 -1.91
C ARG A 103 5.93 -8.76 -1.26
N PHE A 104 6.24 -9.99 -0.85
CA PHE A 104 5.25 -10.89 -0.23
C PHE A 104 4.54 -10.26 0.97
N ARG A 105 5.18 -9.29 1.63
CA ARG A 105 4.69 -8.58 2.81
C ARG A 105 3.34 -7.88 2.58
N TRP A 106 3.08 -7.36 1.37
CA TRP A 106 1.81 -6.69 1.03
C TRP A 106 0.84 -7.60 0.27
N ILE A 107 1.20 -8.87 0.01
CA ILE A 107 0.36 -9.77 -0.78
C ILE A 107 -0.68 -10.42 0.11
N ALA A 108 -1.93 -10.37 -0.36
CA ALA A 108 -3.06 -10.96 0.34
C ALA A 108 -2.92 -12.49 0.49
N PRO A 109 -3.38 -13.10 1.58
CA PRO A 109 -3.18 -14.52 1.84
C PRO A 109 -3.75 -15.44 0.77
N GLU A 110 -4.89 -15.10 0.17
CA GLU A 110 -5.51 -15.86 -0.93
C GLU A 110 -4.65 -15.82 -2.20
N VAL A 111 -4.00 -14.69 -2.48
CA VAL A 111 -3.06 -14.58 -3.61
C VAL A 111 -1.81 -15.43 -3.34
N LEU A 112 -1.34 -15.49 -2.10
CA LEU A 112 -0.28 -16.42 -1.69
C LEU A 112 -0.69 -17.90 -1.79
N HIS A 113 -1.99 -18.21 -1.81
CA HIS A 113 -2.52 -19.55 -2.10
C HIS A 113 -2.63 -19.86 -3.60
N GLY A 114 -2.31 -18.89 -4.46
CA GLY A 114 -2.47 -19.02 -5.92
C GLY A 114 -3.90 -18.76 -6.40
N GLU A 115 -4.76 -18.16 -5.57
CA GLU A 115 -6.08 -17.72 -6.02
C GLU A 115 -5.97 -16.48 -6.93
N CYS A 116 -6.99 -16.25 -7.75
CA CYS A 116 -7.01 -15.11 -8.66
C CYS A 116 -6.97 -13.78 -7.90
N VAL A 117 -6.10 -12.87 -8.35
CA VAL A 117 -6.00 -11.52 -7.77
C VAL A 117 -7.30 -10.75 -8.03
N THR A 118 -7.96 -10.33 -6.95
CA THR A 118 -9.20 -9.52 -6.98
C THR A 118 -8.94 -8.09 -6.49
N GLU A 119 -9.93 -7.20 -6.58
CA GLU A 119 -9.88 -5.87 -5.97
C GLU A 119 -9.65 -5.93 -4.46
N ALA A 120 -10.16 -6.96 -3.79
CA ALA A 120 -9.96 -7.20 -2.36
C ALA A 120 -8.49 -7.46 -2.00
N ALA A 121 -7.67 -7.93 -2.95
CA ALA A 121 -6.22 -8.07 -2.74
C ALA A 121 -5.51 -6.71 -2.68
N ASP A 122 -5.94 -5.74 -3.48
CA ASP A 122 -5.43 -4.36 -3.40
C ASP A 122 -5.82 -3.72 -2.06
N VAL A 123 -7.03 -4.00 -1.57
CA VAL A 123 -7.51 -3.53 -0.26
C VAL A 123 -6.65 -4.10 0.88
N TYR A 124 -6.30 -5.39 0.82
CA TYR A 124 -5.38 -5.98 1.78
C TYR A 124 -4.01 -5.28 1.79
N ALA A 125 -3.43 -5.11 0.60
CA ALA A 125 -2.15 -4.43 0.43
C ALA A 125 -2.19 -2.99 0.99
N PHE A 126 -3.33 -2.30 0.84
CA PHE A 126 -3.54 -0.99 1.43
C PHE A 126 -3.55 -1.02 2.96
N GLY A 127 -4.24 -1.99 3.58
CA GLY A 127 -4.23 -2.14 5.04
C GLY A 127 -2.82 -2.39 5.58
N THR A 128 -2.04 -3.21 4.89
CA THR A 128 -0.62 -3.42 5.22
C THR A 128 0.21 -2.15 5.04
N LEU A 129 -0.08 -1.35 4.01
CA LEU A 129 0.58 -0.08 3.78
C LEU A 129 0.25 0.95 4.88
N LEU A 130 -0.98 1.01 5.38
CA LEU A 130 -1.34 1.86 6.52
C LEU A 130 -0.54 1.48 7.77
N TRP A 131 -0.33 0.19 8.01
CA TRP A 131 0.55 -0.26 9.11
C TRP A 131 2.00 0.19 8.89
N GLU A 132 2.52 0.03 7.68
CA GLU A 132 3.88 0.49 7.34
C GLU A 132 4.01 2.01 7.50
N MET A 133 2.97 2.77 7.14
CA MET A 133 2.95 4.22 7.33
C MET A 133 3.13 4.58 8.80
N ASP A 134 2.38 3.92 9.70
CA ASP A 134 2.45 4.17 11.14
C ASP A 134 3.81 3.76 11.73
N GLN A 135 4.28 2.55 11.45
CA GLN A 135 5.51 2.00 12.03
C GLN A 135 6.79 2.53 11.37
N HIS A 136 6.71 2.98 10.12
CA HIS A 136 7.85 3.33 9.27
C HIS A 136 8.84 2.17 9.06
N ASP A 137 8.33 0.94 9.07
CA ASP A 137 9.13 -0.28 8.94
C ASP A 137 8.45 -1.30 8.01
N ALA A 138 9.21 -2.27 7.49
CA ALA A 138 8.66 -3.29 6.61
C ALA A 138 7.68 -4.21 7.38
N PRO A 139 6.50 -4.51 6.82
CA PRO A 139 5.54 -5.41 7.47
C PRO A 139 6.17 -6.74 7.83
N PHE A 140 6.04 -7.15 9.08
CA PHE A 140 6.60 -8.40 9.63
C PHE A 140 8.13 -8.49 9.77
N ALA A 141 8.89 -7.42 9.55
CA ALA A 141 10.36 -7.43 9.74
C ALA A 141 10.74 -7.86 11.15
N ALA A 142 10.12 -7.27 12.17
CA ALA A 142 10.36 -7.61 13.58
C ALA A 142 10.13 -9.09 13.91
N TYR A 143 9.16 -9.76 13.27
CA TYR A 143 8.93 -11.20 13.45
C TYR A 143 10.07 -12.02 12.85
N GLN A 144 10.54 -11.65 11.66
CA GLN A 144 11.63 -12.35 11.00
C GLN A 144 12.93 -12.22 11.77
N ASP A 145 13.24 -11.01 12.24
CA ASP A 145 14.47 -10.75 12.98
C ASP A 145 14.46 -11.48 14.34
N ALA A 146 13.35 -11.37 15.08
CA ALA A 146 13.23 -11.98 16.40
C ALA A 146 13.23 -13.52 16.36
N GLN A 147 12.70 -14.13 15.29
CA GLN A 147 12.57 -15.58 15.16
C GLN A 147 13.61 -16.22 14.23
N GLY A 148 14.45 -15.40 13.57
CA GLY A 148 15.38 -15.86 12.54
C GLY A 148 14.68 -16.51 11.34
N TRP A 149 13.45 -16.08 11.01
CA TRP A 149 12.69 -16.69 9.91
C TRP A 149 13.17 -16.19 8.54
N THR A 150 13.34 -17.13 7.61
CA THR A 150 13.58 -16.79 6.20
C THR A 150 12.33 -16.15 5.59
N SER A 151 12.47 -15.43 4.48
CA SER A 151 11.33 -14.83 3.76
C SER A 151 10.31 -15.90 3.32
N ALA A 152 10.75 -17.10 2.96
CA ALA A 152 9.85 -18.22 2.64
C ALA A 152 9.07 -18.71 3.87
N GLN A 153 9.71 -18.80 5.04
CA GLN A 153 9.03 -19.16 6.28
C GLN A 153 8.01 -18.10 6.68
N MET A 154 8.37 -16.82 6.57
CA MET A 154 7.46 -15.70 6.88
C MET A 154 6.25 -15.68 5.94
N MET A 155 6.48 -15.82 4.63
CA MET A 155 5.43 -15.93 3.62
C MET A 155 4.46 -17.07 3.95
N GLU A 156 4.96 -18.25 4.34
CA GLU A 156 4.11 -19.38 4.73
C GLU A 156 3.25 -19.10 5.98
N LYS A 157 3.75 -18.27 6.92
CA LYS A 157 2.98 -17.86 8.09
C LYS A 157 1.84 -16.91 7.73
N VAL A 158 2.11 -15.93 6.86
CA VAL A 158 1.09 -15.00 6.32
C VAL A 158 0.04 -15.80 5.56
N ARG A 159 0.49 -16.69 4.65
CA ARG A 159 -0.38 -17.55 3.85
C ARG A 159 -1.34 -18.35 4.74
N ARG A 160 -0.85 -19.01 5.79
CA ARG A 160 -1.68 -19.86 6.67
C ARG A 160 -2.57 -19.11 7.67
N ASN A 161 -2.64 -17.78 7.62
CA ASN A 161 -3.33 -16.96 8.62
C ASN A 161 -3.01 -17.29 10.08
N ARG A 162 -1.76 -17.64 10.38
CA ARG A 162 -1.39 -17.66 11.79
C ARG A 162 -1.46 -16.21 12.22
N ARG A 163 -2.38 -15.86 13.13
CA ARG A 163 -2.60 -14.51 13.66
C ARG A 163 -1.24 -13.88 14.01
N LEU A 164 -0.67 -13.15 13.07
CA LEU A 164 0.56 -12.40 13.19
C LEU A 164 0.10 -10.97 13.33
N PRO A 165 -0.27 -10.53 14.55
CA PRO A 165 -0.79 -9.19 14.73
C PRO A 165 0.28 -8.20 14.27
N LEU A 166 -0.15 -7.22 13.49
CA LEU A 166 0.66 -6.06 13.14
C LEU A 166 0.28 -4.96 14.14
N PRO A 167 1.04 -4.77 15.24
CA PRO A 167 0.69 -3.80 16.27
C PRO A 167 0.88 -2.38 15.74
N PHE A 168 -0.10 -1.51 15.98
CA PHE A 168 -0.01 -0.09 15.67
C PHE A 168 0.55 0.68 16.86
N SER A 169 1.16 1.84 16.58
CA SER A 169 1.69 2.73 17.59
C SER A 169 0.57 3.31 18.45
N ALA A 170 0.91 3.69 19.69
CA ALA A 170 -0.04 4.35 20.58
C ALA A 170 -0.57 5.68 20.00
N THR A 171 0.23 6.33 19.14
CA THR A 171 -0.07 7.59 18.47
C THR A 171 -0.82 7.42 17.14
N CYS A 172 -1.06 6.18 16.69
CA CYS A 172 -1.77 5.93 15.45
C CYS A 172 -3.24 6.35 15.58
N PRO A 173 -3.75 7.24 14.70
CA PRO A 173 -5.17 7.59 14.60
C PRO A 173 -6.08 6.36 14.68
N HIS A 174 -7.10 6.42 15.52
CA HIS A 174 -7.98 5.25 15.75
C HIS A 174 -8.66 4.79 14.46
N THR A 175 -9.14 5.75 13.67
CA THR A 175 -9.80 5.44 12.39
C THR A 175 -8.84 4.83 11.38
N MET A 176 -7.58 5.30 11.31
CA MET A 176 -6.56 4.72 10.42
C MET A 176 -6.27 3.27 10.81
N ARG A 177 -6.15 2.99 12.11
CA ARG A 177 -5.98 1.64 12.65
C ARG A 177 -7.16 0.74 12.31
N ASP A 178 -8.38 1.21 12.53
CA ASP A 178 -9.59 0.41 12.28
C ASP A 178 -9.79 0.11 10.79
N VAL A 179 -9.54 1.10 9.92
CA VAL A 179 -9.53 0.92 8.46
C VAL A 179 -8.50 -0.14 8.09
N ALA A 180 -7.26 -0.01 8.59
CA ALA A 180 -6.21 -0.96 8.28
C ALA A 180 -6.55 -2.39 8.70
N LEU A 181 -7.08 -2.57 9.92
CA LEU A 181 -7.47 -3.89 10.43
C LEU A 181 -8.60 -4.51 9.61
N GLN A 182 -9.60 -3.72 9.20
CA GLN A 182 -10.70 -4.20 8.36
C GLN A 182 -10.24 -4.51 6.92
N CYS A 183 -9.29 -3.73 6.39
CA CYS A 183 -8.66 -4.01 5.11
C CYS A 183 -7.83 -5.31 5.14
N MET A 184 -7.20 -5.63 6.27
CA MET A 184 -6.38 -6.83 6.47
C MET A 184 -7.18 -8.06 6.93
N SER A 185 -8.51 -8.04 6.87
CA SER A 185 -9.33 -9.23 7.13
C SER A 185 -8.87 -10.41 6.30
N PHE A 186 -8.81 -11.59 6.92
CA PHE A 186 -8.30 -12.78 6.24
C PHE A 186 -9.20 -13.19 5.07
N ASP A 187 -10.51 -13.29 5.31
CA ASP A 187 -11.49 -13.54 4.23
C ASP A 187 -11.61 -12.29 3.35
N PRO A 188 -11.39 -12.38 2.03
CA PRO A 188 -11.55 -11.25 1.12
C PRO A 188 -12.93 -10.59 1.16
N ARG A 189 -13.98 -11.34 1.53
CA ARG A 189 -15.36 -10.85 1.60
C ARG A 189 -15.64 -9.97 2.81
N ASP A 190 -14.82 -10.09 3.85
CA ASP A 190 -14.94 -9.29 5.07
C ASP A 190 -14.18 -7.95 4.96
N ARG A 191 -13.45 -7.73 3.85
CA ARG A 191 -12.72 -6.50 3.58
C ARG A 191 -13.66 -5.42 3.05
N MET A 192 -13.43 -4.18 3.45
CA MET A 192 -14.18 -3.03 2.93
C MET A 192 -13.91 -2.79 1.45
N SER A 193 -14.85 -2.17 0.74
CA SER A 193 -14.61 -1.73 -0.63
C SER A 193 -13.68 -0.51 -0.66
N ALA A 194 -13.00 -0.26 -1.78
CA ALA A 194 -12.20 0.97 -1.93
C ALA A 194 -13.06 2.24 -1.84
N LEU A 195 -14.36 2.16 -2.16
CA LEU A 195 -15.30 3.26 -1.96
C LEU A 195 -15.48 3.55 -0.46
N ASP A 196 -15.88 2.54 0.34
CA ASP A 196 -16.10 2.70 1.78
C ASP A 196 -14.83 3.14 2.51
N MET A 197 -13.70 2.58 2.11
CA MET A 197 -12.36 2.96 2.57
C MET A 197 -12.07 4.44 2.34
N SER A 198 -12.30 4.93 1.12
CA SER A 198 -12.07 6.34 0.80
C SER A 198 -12.98 7.27 1.60
N LEU A 199 -14.26 6.90 1.79
CA LEU A 199 -15.22 7.70 2.54
C LEU A 199 -14.87 7.78 4.02
N ARG A 200 -14.47 6.65 4.62
CA ARG A 200 -14.10 6.57 6.04
C ARG A 200 -12.81 7.33 6.35
N LEU A 201 -11.86 7.34 5.42
CA LEU A 201 -10.66 8.17 5.56
C LEU A 201 -10.95 9.64 5.28
N ASP A 202 -11.85 9.96 4.35
CA ASP A 202 -12.17 11.35 4.03
C ASP A 202 -12.87 12.06 5.20
N SER A 203 -13.73 11.34 5.93
CA SER A 203 -14.39 11.84 7.15
C SER A 203 -13.43 12.20 8.29
N LEU A 204 -12.14 11.85 8.19
CA LEU A 204 -11.15 12.31 9.16
C LEU A 204 -10.80 13.77 8.91
N THR A 205 -11.25 14.67 9.79
CA THR A 205 -10.58 15.96 9.94
C THR A 205 -9.41 15.80 10.92
N ILE A 206 -8.36 16.61 10.76
CA ILE A 206 -7.18 16.59 11.64
C ILE A 206 -7.57 16.85 13.11
N ASN A 207 -8.77 17.40 13.36
CA ASN A 207 -9.27 17.79 14.67
C ASN A 207 -10.19 16.75 15.34
N ASP A 208 -10.64 15.72 14.63
CA ASP A 208 -11.64 14.76 15.16
C ASP A 208 -11.02 13.55 15.89
N ASP A 209 -9.70 13.40 15.91
CA ASP A 209 -9.05 12.36 16.71
C ASP A 209 -8.77 12.88 18.14
N PRO A 210 -9.30 12.23 19.19
CA PRO A 210 -9.13 12.67 20.58
C PRO A 210 -7.67 12.63 21.07
N CYS A 211 -6.76 12.03 20.31
CA CYS A 211 -5.31 12.11 20.56
C CYS A 211 -4.69 13.47 20.21
N TYR A 212 -5.38 14.32 19.44
CA TYR A 212 -4.89 15.62 18.97
C TYR A 212 -5.73 16.80 19.43
N SER A 213 -6.75 16.57 20.27
CA SER A 213 -7.48 17.63 20.97
C SER A 213 -6.59 18.16 22.10
N VAL A 214 -5.94 19.30 21.86
CA VAL A 214 -5.17 20.06 22.86
C VAL A 214 -6.08 20.64 23.93
#